data_AF-V6JFG4-F1
#
_entry.id   AF-V6JFG4-F1
#
_cell.length_a   1.000
_cell.length_b   1.000
_cell.length_c   1.000
_cell.angle_alpha   90.00
_cell.angle_beta   90.00
_cell.angle_gamma   90.00
#
_symmetry.space_group_name_H-M   'P 1'
#
loop_
_entity.id
_entity.type
_entity.pdbx_description
1 polymer ?
#
loop_
_entity_poly.entity_id
_entity_poly.type
_entity_poly.pdbx_seq_one_letter_code
_entity_poly.pdbx_strand_id
1 'polypeptide(L)'
;MTGTASLDSAQQLIAALRHGEALDDAAEALGVGLTSVWAAARSDVRLTIALAGRDPDAAAERARIARAEYLRLLALGVPRARAELILGEGDPSSWRTDPAYARACDAVVEAAVPYGYARQLRLTPQRVARFLHTLRREGRKGSVKAAAAAVGISPSAVYQRRHRDPEFARAMDRARAEAGHRTPHGGENRPP
;
A
#
# COMPACT_ATOMS: atom_id res chain seq x y z
N MET A 1 10.29 18.79 17.12
CA MET A 1 8.86 19.10 17.41
C MET A 1 8.35 20.11 16.38
N THR A 2 8.21 19.72 15.11
CA THR A 2 8.04 20.66 13.96
C THR A 2 7.04 20.09 12.95
N GLY A 3 5.80 19.83 13.38
CA GLY A 3 4.78 19.23 12.50
C GLY A 3 3.42 19.93 12.49
N THR A 4 3.09 20.72 13.51
CA THR A 4 1.73 21.26 13.69
C THR A 4 1.53 22.65 13.06
N ALA A 5 2.58 23.47 12.96
CA ALA A 5 2.47 24.84 12.42
C ALA A 5 2.14 24.88 10.91
N SER A 6 2.51 23.85 10.13
CA SER A 6 2.32 23.87 8.66
C SER A 6 0.89 23.57 8.21
N LEU A 7 0.12 22.81 8.98
CA LEU A 7 -1.24 22.40 8.61
C LEU A 7 -2.26 23.51 8.90
N ASP A 8 -2.07 24.23 9.99
CA ASP A 8 -2.94 25.34 10.40
C ASP A 8 -2.81 26.53 9.42
N SER A 9 -1.59 26.91 9.05
CA SER A 9 -1.37 27.95 8.03
C SER A 9 -1.95 27.59 6.67
N ALA A 10 -1.91 26.32 6.25
CA ALA A 10 -2.50 25.90 4.98
C ALA A 10 -4.03 26.02 4.98
N GLN A 11 -4.68 25.64 6.08
CA GLN A 11 -6.14 25.78 6.23
C GLN A 11 -6.57 27.25 6.25
N GLN A 12 -5.83 28.09 6.97
CA GLN A 12 -6.10 29.54 7.02
C GLN A 12 -5.91 30.19 5.65
N LEU A 13 -4.87 29.82 4.91
CA LEU A 13 -4.63 30.31 3.55
C LEU A 13 -5.75 29.86 2.59
N ILE A 14 -6.20 28.60 2.68
CA ILE A 14 -7.35 28.12 1.89
C ILE A 14 -8.60 28.93 2.20
N ALA A 15 -8.87 29.24 3.48
CA ALA A 15 -10.03 30.04 3.86
C ALA A 15 -9.96 31.45 3.26
N ALA A 16 -8.82 32.15 3.40
CA ALA A 16 -8.61 33.48 2.84
C ALA A 16 -8.83 33.52 1.32
N LEU A 17 -8.23 32.58 0.58
CA LEU A 17 -8.37 32.48 -0.88
C LEU A 17 -9.83 32.22 -1.31
N ARG A 18 -10.58 31.43 -0.54
CA ARG A 18 -12.01 31.18 -0.80
C ARG A 18 -12.87 32.43 -0.58
N HIS A 19 -12.44 33.33 0.29
CA HIS A 19 -13.08 34.62 0.52
C HIS A 19 -12.65 35.69 -0.49
N GLY A 20 -11.77 35.35 -1.44
CA GLY A 20 -11.34 36.24 -2.52
C GLY A 20 -10.16 37.14 -2.14
N GLU A 21 -9.50 36.87 -1.01
CA GLU A 21 -8.26 37.57 -0.66
C GLU A 21 -7.14 37.26 -1.66
N ALA A 22 -6.31 38.25 -1.96
CA ALA A 22 -5.14 38.05 -2.79
C ALA A 22 -4.13 37.16 -2.05
N LEU A 23 -3.47 36.27 -2.80
CA LEU A 23 -2.50 35.33 -2.24
C LEU A 23 -1.38 36.05 -1.46
N ASP A 24 -0.88 37.16 -2.00
CA ASP A 24 0.22 37.92 -1.40
C ASP A 24 -0.19 38.47 -0.03
N ASP A 25 -1.38 39.08 0.05
CA ASP A 25 -1.93 39.64 1.30
C ASP A 25 -2.19 38.55 2.34
N ALA A 26 -2.80 37.43 1.92
CA ALA A 26 -3.09 36.31 2.81
C ALA A 26 -1.81 35.62 3.32
N ALA A 27 -0.79 35.51 2.47
CA ALA A 27 0.50 34.93 2.84
C ALA A 27 1.29 35.85 3.80
N GLU A 28 1.27 37.17 3.54
CA GLU A 28 1.88 38.17 4.41
C GLU A 28 1.21 38.20 5.79
N ALA A 29 -0.13 38.19 5.84
CA ALA A 29 -0.89 38.16 7.10
C ALA A 29 -0.56 36.93 7.97
N LEU A 30 -0.21 35.81 7.34
CA LEU A 30 0.18 34.57 8.01
C LEU A 30 1.70 34.46 8.27
N GLY A 31 2.50 35.43 7.81
CA GLY A 31 3.96 35.39 7.91
C GLY A 31 4.59 34.22 7.12
N VAL A 32 3.92 33.74 6.07
CA VAL A 32 4.38 32.60 5.26
C VAL A 32 4.91 33.10 3.93
N GLY A 33 6.15 32.75 3.58
CA GLY A 33 6.71 33.09 2.28
C GLY A 33 6.03 32.32 1.13
N LEU A 34 5.84 32.98 -0.02
CA LEU A 34 5.21 32.38 -1.21
C LEU A 34 5.89 31.08 -1.67
N THR A 35 7.22 30.98 -1.58
CA THR A 35 7.95 29.74 -1.89
C THR A 35 7.48 28.57 -1.02
N SER A 36 7.20 28.81 0.26
CA SER A 36 6.68 27.80 1.18
C SER A 36 5.24 27.41 0.82
N VAL A 37 4.42 28.39 0.41
CA VAL A 37 3.06 28.13 -0.08
C VAL A 37 3.09 27.19 -1.29
N TRP A 38 3.88 27.51 -2.32
CA TRP A 38 4.02 26.68 -3.51
C TRP A 38 4.61 25.31 -3.18
N ALA A 39 5.56 25.25 -2.25
CA ALA A 39 6.13 23.99 -1.79
C ALA A 39 5.07 23.09 -1.12
N ALA A 40 4.17 23.67 -0.32
CA ALA A 40 3.07 22.98 0.35
C ALA A 40 1.98 22.53 -0.62
N ALA A 41 1.64 23.37 -1.61
CA ALA A 41 0.66 23.05 -2.64
C ALA A 41 0.97 21.72 -3.38
N ARG A 42 2.25 21.36 -3.53
CA ARG A 42 2.66 20.07 -4.14
C ARG A 42 2.05 18.84 -3.48
N SER A 43 1.78 18.90 -2.18
CA SER A 43 1.21 17.80 -1.41
C SER A 43 -0.22 18.06 -0.92
N ASP A 44 -0.66 19.31 -0.92
CA ASP A 44 -2.01 19.70 -0.53
C ASP A 44 -2.85 20.05 -1.78
N VAL A 45 -3.67 19.09 -2.20
CA VAL A 45 -4.54 19.22 -3.37
C VAL A 45 -5.62 20.29 -3.16
N ARG A 46 -6.10 20.48 -1.92
CA ARG A 46 -7.12 21.50 -1.62
C ARG A 46 -6.52 22.90 -1.77
N LEU A 47 -5.29 23.08 -1.27
CA LEU A 47 -4.55 24.32 -1.47
C LEU A 47 -4.28 24.57 -2.97
N THR A 48 -3.89 23.56 -3.73
CA THR A 48 -3.70 23.69 -5.19
C THR A 48 -4.97 24.17 -5.90
N ILE A 49 -6.14 23.68 -5.48
CA ILE A 49 -7.43 24.09 -6.06
C ILE A 49 -7.77 25.53 -5.67
N ALA A 50 -7.54 25.92 -4.40
CA ALA A 50 -7.75 27.28 -3.92
C ALA A 50 -6.84 28.29 -4.65
N LEU A 51 -5.56 27.96 -4.85
CA LEU A 51 -4.60 28.76 -5.63
C LEU A 51 -5.01 28.93 -7.10
N ALA A 52 -5.78 27.97 -7.64
CA ALA A 52 -6.37 28.07 -8.97
C ALA A 52 -7.67 28.89 -9.00
N GLY A 53 -8.03 29.57 -7.90
CA GLY A 53 -9.24 30.40 -7.79
C GLY A 53 -10.54 29.60 -7.71
N ARG A 54 -10.48 28.33 -7.30
CA ARG A 54 -11.64 27.43 -7.22
C ARG A 54 -11.91 27.05 -5.77
N ASP A 55 -13.18 26.84 -5.41
CA ASP A 55 -13.54 26.37 -4.08
C ASP A 55 -13.24 24.86 -3.93
N PRO A 56 -12.24 24.45 -3.12
CA PRO A 56 -11.94 23.03 -2.90
C PRO A 56 -13.08 22.26 -2.22
N ASP A 57 -14.02 22.96 -1.58
CA ASP A 57 -15.19 22.36 -0.96
C ASP A 57 -16.38 22.23 -1.90
N ALA A 58 -16.33 22.76 -3.12
CA ALA A 58 -17.40 22.54 -4.09
C ALA A 58 -17.56 21.04 -4.42
N ALA A 59 -18.79 20.55 -4.57
CA ALA A 59 -19.06 19.12 -4.80
C ALA A 59 -18.30 18.54 -6.02
N ALA A 60 -18.20 19.33 -7.10
CA ALA A 60 -17.44 18.95 -8.29
C ALA A 60 -15.93 18.86 -8.01
N GLU A 61 -15.38 19.74 -7.16
CA GLU A 61 -13.96 19.69 -6.77
C GLU A 61 -13.69 18.54 -5.81
N ARG A 62 -14.60 18.24 -4.87
CA ARG A 62 -14.49 17.04 -4.01
C ARG A 62 -14.41 15.76 -4.85
N ALA A 63 -15.23 15.64 -5.89
CA ALA A 63 -15.16 14.50 -6.82
C ALA A 63 -13.84 14.46 -7.61
N ARG A 64 -13.31 15.62 -8.05
CA ARG A 64 -12.00 15.71 -8.73
C ARG A 64 -10.84 15.34 -7.80
N ILE A 65 -10.85 15.83 -6.56
CA ILE A 65 -9.88 15.50 -5.51
C ILE A 65 -9.88 13.98 -5.31
N ALA A 66 -11.05 13.38 -5.13
CA ALA A 66 -11.15 11.94 -4.90
C ALA A 66 -10.61 11.11 -6.09
N ARG A 67 -10.85 11.54 -7.33
CA ARG A 67 -10.25 10.92 -8.53
C ARG A 67 -8.72 11.06 -8.55
N ALA A 68 -8.19 12.24 -8.23
CA ALA A 68 -6.75 12.47 -8.17
C ALA A 68 -6.09 11.61 -7.08
N GLU A 69 -6.67 11.58 -5.88
CA GLU A 69 -6.21 10.75 -4.77
C GLU A 69 -6.28 9.26 -5.10
N TYR A 70 -7.31 8.81 -5.80
CA TYR A 70 -7.40 7.42 -6.25
C TYR A 70 -6.22 7.04 -7.16
N LEU A 71 -5.92 7.86 -8.18
CA LEU A 71 -4.76 7.64 -9.05
C LEU A 71 -3.45 7.67 -8.25
N ARG A 72 -3.31 8.58 -7.27
CA ARG A 72 -2.15 8.62 -6.39
C ARG A 72 -1.99 7.33 -5.60
N LEU A 73 -3.06 6.80 -5.02
CA LEU A 73 -3.05 5.53 -4.28
C LEU A 73 -2.64 4.36 -5.20
N LEU A 74 -3.17 4.32 -6.42
CA LEU A 74 -2.77 3.30 -7.41
C LEU A 74 -1.28 3.42 -7.77
N ALA A 75 -0.77 4.64 -7.96
CA ALA A 75 0.64 4.89 -8.27
C ALA A 75 1.57 4.46 -7.13
N LEU A 76 1.11 4.62 -5.88
CA LEU A 76 1.77 4.12 -4.68
C LEU A 76 1.60 2.60 -4.49
N GLY A 77 0.96 1.92 -5.44
CA GLY A 77 0.85 0.47 -5.45
C GLY A 77 -0.30 -0.09 -4.62
N VAL A 78 -1.20 0.76 -4.12
CA VAL A 78 -2.36 0.32 -3.36
C VAL A 78 -3.35 -0.40 -4.29
N PRO A 79 -3.85 -1.59 -3.93
CA PRO A 79 -4.85 -2.28 -4.75
C PRO A 79 -6.16 -1.48 -4.83
N ARG A 80 -6.84 -1.54 -5.99
CA ARG A 80 -8.10 -0.81 -6.26
C ARG A 80 -9.11 -0.89 -5.12
N ALA A 81 -9.47 -2.08 -4.69
CA ALA A 81 -10.43 -2.29 -3.60
C ALA A 81 -9.99 -1.63 -2.27
N ARG A 82 -8.68 -1.57 -2.00
CA ARG A 82 -8.16 -0.91 -0.80
C ARG A 82 -8.14 0.61 -0.96
N ALA A 83 -7.83 1.11 -2.16
CA ALA A 83 -7.92 2.53 -2.47
C ALA A 83 -9.36 3.04 -2.36
N GLU A 84 -10.34 2.27 -2.86
CA GLU A 84 -11.78 2.54 -2.70
C GLU A 84 -12.16 2.66 -1.22
N LEU A 85 -11.71 1.71 -0.39
CA LEU A 85 -11.96 1.73 1.05
C LEU A 85 -11.29 2.92 1.78
N ILE A 86 -10.06 3.29 1.39
CA ILE A 86 -9.33 4.41 2.00
C ILE A 86 -10.04 5.74 1.75
N LEU A 87 -10.61 5.92 0.56
CA LEU A 87 -11.32 7.15 0.22
C LEU A 87 -12.66 7.26 0.94
N GLY A 88 -13.22 6.14 1.41
CA GLY A 88 -14.39 6.09 2.30
C GLY A 88 -15.72 6.41 1.63
N GLU A 89 -15.77 7.41 0.76
CA GLU A 89 -16.97 7.86 0.05
C GLU A 89 -16.71 8.31 -1.39
N GLY A 90 -17.73 8.14 -2.22
CA GLY A 90 -17.65 8.16 -3.68
C GLY A 90 -17.81 6.74 -4.21
N ASP A 91 -18.39 6.58 -5.38
CA ASP A 91 -18.41 5.30 -6.07
C ASP A 91 -17.30 5.33 -7.12
N PRO A 92 -16.06 4.88 -6.83
CA PRO A 92 -14.96 4.95 -7.79
C PRO A 92 -15.20 4.02 -8.98
N SER A 93 -16.12 3.07 -8.83
CA SER A 93 -16.58 2.25 -9.95
C SER A 93 -17.38 3.07 -10.96
N SER A 94 -18.19 4.03 -10.50
CA SER A 94 -18.88 4.99 -11.38
C SER A 94 -17.91 5.88 -12.16
N TRP A 95 -16.77 6.28 -11.58
CA TRP A 95 -15.78 7.10 -12.30
C TRP A 95 -15.09 6.36 -13.44
N ARG A 96 -15.01 5.03 -13.35
CA ARG A 96 -14.42 4.19 -14.41
C ARG A 96 -15.38 3.91 -15.56
N THR A 97 -16.62 4.40 -15.50
CA THR A 97 -17.50 4.46 -16.68
C THR A 97 -16.97 5.44 -17.72
N ASP A 98 -16.20 6.44 -17.32
CA ASP A 98 -15.41 7.31 -18.20
C ASP A 98 -14.21 6.52 -18.77
N PRO A 99 -14.18 6.25 -20.09
CA PRO A 99 -13.12 5.44 -20.70
C PRO A 99 -11.72 6.07 -20.58
N ALA A 100 -11.61 7.39 -20.57
CA ALA A 100 -10.31 8.05 -20.45
C ALA A 100 -9.71 7.82 -19.07
N TYR A 101 -10.54 7.89 -18.04
CA TYR A 101 -10.13 7.66 -16.67
C TYR A 101 -9.85 6.20 -16.37
N ALA A 102 -10.63 5.28 -16.94
CA ALA A 102 -10.34 3.85 -16.85
C ALA A 102 -8.94 3.53 -17.42
N ARG A 103 -8.60 4.06 -18.61
CA ARG A 103 -7.27 3.90 -19.19
C ARG A 103 -6.16 4.49 -18.31
N ALA A 104 -6.39 5.66 -17.71
CA ALA A 104 -5.44 6.25 -16.78
C ALA A 104 -5.21 5.36 -15.54
N CYS A 105 -6.28 4.80 -14.98
CA CYS A 105 -6.17 3.85 -13.86
C CYS A 105 -5.37 2.59 -14.24
N ASP A 106 -5.59 2.05 -15.43
CA ASP A 106 -4.85 0.87 -15.91
C ASP A 106 -3.36 1.19 -16.13
N ALA A 107 -3.05 2.30 -16.81
CA ALA A 107 -1.67 2.73 -17.05
C ALA A 107 -0.90 3.00 -15.74
N VAL A 108 -1.54 3.65 -14.77
CA VAL A 108 -0.93 3.88 -13.45
C VAL A 108 -0.67 2.58 -12.71
N VAL A 109 -1.60 1.62 -12.76
CA VAL A 109 -1.40 0.30 -12.15
C VAL A 109 -0.25 -0.45 -12.81
N GLU A 110 -0.15 -0.40 -14.15
CA GLU A 110 0.96 -0.99 -14.90
C GLU A 110 2.30 -0.36 -14.51
N ALA A 111 2.38 0.97 -14.45
CA ALA A 111 3.57 1.70 -14.02
C ALA A 111 3.94 1.40 -12.55
N ALA A 112 2.95 1.16 -11.70
CA ALA A 112 3.14 0.86 -10.28
C ALA A 112 3.51 -0.61 -10.00
N VAL A 113 3.56 -1.50 -11.02
CA VAL A 113 3.92 -2.93 -10.85
C VAL A 113 5.22 -3.16 -10.04
N PRO A 114 6.29 -2.35 -10.19
CA PRO A 114 7.51 -2.50 -9.38
C PRO A 114 7.35 -2.10 -7.91
N TYR A 115 6.32 -1.30 -7.59
CA TYR A 115 6.12 -0.63 -6.29
C TYR A 115 4.86 -1.10 -5.54
N GLY A 116 4.01 -1.91 -6.19
CA GLY A 116 2.77 -2.48 -5.67
C GLY A 116 2.86 -3.02 -4.24
N TYR A 117 1.84 -2.73 -3.41
CA TYR A 117 1.56 -3.42 -2.13
C TYR A 117 1.55 -4.96 -2.29
N ALA A 118 1.24 -5.45 -3.50
CA ALA A 118 1.38 -6.86 -3.85
C ALA A 118 2.82 -7.39 -3.68
N ARG A 119 3.88 -6.59 -3.85
CA ARG A 119 5.26 -6.99 -3.53
C ARG A 119 5.51 -7.17 -2.03
N GLN A 120 4.74 -6.51 -1.15
CA GLN A 120 4.78 -6.79 0.30
C GLN A 120 4.09 -8.11 0.67
N LEU A 121 3.29 -8.70 -0.23
CA LEU A 121 2.73 -10.06 -0.14
C LEU A 121 3.44 -11.10 -1.04
N ARG A 122 4.39 -10.69 -1.89
CA ARG A 122 5.15 -11.66 -2.69
C ARG A 122 6.03 -12.48 -1.74
N LEU A 123 5.95 -13.81 -1.88
CA LEU A 123 7.01 -14.72 -1.45
C LEU A 123 8.29 -14.31 -2.20
N THR A 124 9.04 -13.36 -1.65
CA THR A 124 10.39 -13.03 -2.14
C THR A 124 11.29 -14.24 -1.99
N PRO A 125 12.39 -14.38 -2.77
CA PRO A 125 13.30 -15.51 -2.62
C PRO A 125 13.79 -15.70 -1.18
N GLN A 126 14.04 -14.60 -0.46
CA GLN A 126 14.41 -14.62 0.96
C GLN A 126 13.28 -15.16 1.86
N ARG A 127 12.03 -14.75 1.62
CA ARG A 127 10.87 -15.26 2.36
C ARG A 127 10.56 -16.71 2.03
N VAL A 128 10.76 -17.15 0.78
CA VAL A 128 10.72 -18.56 0.36
C VAL A 128 11.76 -19.37 1.12
N ALA A 129 13.01 -18.90 1.17
CA ALA A 129 14.08 -19.59 1.87
C ALA A 129 13.77 -19.73 3.37
N ARG A 130 13.30 -18.65 4.01
CA ARG A 130 12.87 -18.67 5.42
C ARG A 130 11.66 -19.59 5.65
N PHE A 131 10.66 -19.55 4.76
CA PHE A 131 9.49 -20.43 4.82
C PHE A 131 9.89 -21.91 4.73
N LEU A 132 10.70 -22.27 3.74
CA LEU A 132 11.18 -23.65 3.55
C LEU A 132 12.07 -24.11 4.71
N HIS A 133 12.89 -23.20 5.26
CA HIS A 133 13.68 -23.48 6.45
C HIS A 133 12.80 -23.76 7.68
N THR A 134 11.78 -22.93 7.93
CA THR A 134 10.82 -23.15 9.02
C THR A 134 10.04 -24.45 8.83
N LEU A 135 9.54 -24.71 7.61
CA LEU A 135 8.80 -25.93 7.28
C LEU A 135 9.65 -27.19 7.50
N ARG A 136 10.95 -27.11 7.18
CA ARG A 136 11.92 -28.19 7.42
C ARG A 136 12.24 -28.37 8.91
N ARG A 137 12.27 -27.29 9.69
CA ARG A 137 12.62 -27.29 11.12
C ARG A 137 11.48 -27.81 12.00
N GLU A 138 10.24 -27.49 11.68
CA GLU A 138 9.06 -27.86 12.49
C GLU A 138 8.64 -29.34 12.37
N GLY A 139 9.31 -30.12 11.51
CA GLY A 139 9.12 -31.57 11.44
C GLY A 139 7.71 -31.98 11.00
N ARG A 140 7.29 -33.20 11.36
CA ARG A 140 5.93 -33.73 11.11
C ARG A 140 4.80 -32.91 11.76
N LYS A 141 5.09 -32.03 12.74
CA LYS A 141 4.10 -31.19 13.44
C LYS A 141 3.91 -29.81 12.80
N GLY A 142 4.83 -29.40 11.93
CA GLY A 142 4.79 -28.10 11.24
C GLY A 142 3.72 -28.06 10.15
N SER A 143 2.61 -27.37 10.41
CA SER A 143 1.63 -27.10 9.36
C SER A 143 2.14 -26.01 8.42
N VAL A 144 1.81 -26.08 7.12
CA VAL A 144 2.11 -24.99 6.18
C VAL A 144 1.53 -23.65 6.66
N LYS A 145 0.40 -23.69 7.39
CA LYS A 145 -0.21 -22.52 8.03
C LYS A 145 0.70 -21.92 9.11
N ALA A 146 1.27 -22.75 9.98
CA ALA A 146 2.19 -22.31 11.03
C ALA A 146 3.51 -21.76 10.43
N ALA A 147 4.10 -22.49 9.49
CA ALA A 147 5.32 -22.04 8.81
C ALA A 147 5.10 -20.74 8.03
N ALA A 148 3.94 -20.55 7.39
CA ALA A 148 3.59 -19.32 6.69
C ALA A 148 3.37 -18.15 7.67
N ALA A 149 2.70 -18.38 8.80
CA ALA A 149 2.50 -17.38 9.84
C ALA A 149 3.85 -16.91 10.44
N ALA A 150 4.77 -17.84 10.70
CA ALA A 150 6.10 -17.55 11.26
C ALA A 150 6.96 -16.64 10.36
N VAL A 151 6.66 -16.55 9.06
CA VAL A 151 7.37 -15.69 8.10
C VAL A 151 6.52 -14.53 7.57
N GLY A 152 5.33 -14.31 8.16
CA GLY A 152 4.44 -13.22 7.79
C GLY A 152 3.81 -13.36 6.40
N ILE A 153 3.53 -14.59 5.96
CA ILE A 153 2.95 -14.90 4.64
C ILE A 153 1.57 -15.54 4.82
N SER A 154 0.63 -15.22 3.92
CA SER A 154 -0.67 -15.88 3.93
C SER A 154 -0.56 -17.32 3.39
N PRO A 155 -1.26 -18.30 4.00
CA PRO A 155 -1.28 -19.67 3.48
C PRO A 155 -1.78 -19.75 2.02
N SER A 156 -2.74 -18.89 1.65
CA SER A 156 -3.26 -18.82 0.28
C SER A 156 -2.18 -18.42 -0.73
N ALA A 157 -1.27 -17.50 -0.38
CA ALA A 157 -0.15 -17.13 -1.25
C ALA A 157 0.84 -18.29 -1.45
N VAL A 158 1.05 -19.12 -0.43
CA VAL A 158 1.89 -20.33 -0.52
C VAL A 158 1.27 -21.33 -1.50
N TYR A 159 -0.02 -21.63 -1.38
CA TYR A 159 -0.69 -22.58 -2.28
C TYR A 159 -0.80 -22.07 -3.73
N GLN A 160 -1.07 -20.77 -3.92
CA GLN A 160 -1.06 -20.17 -5.26
C GLN A 160 0.33 -20.25 -5.91
N ARG A 161 1.41 -20.06 -5.15
CA ARG A 161 2.77 -20.24 -5.67
C ARG A 161 3.07 -21.70 -5.98
N ARG A 162 2.69 -22.63 -5.10
CA ARG A 162 2.84 -24.09 -5.32
C ARG A 162 2.18 -24.56 -6.61
N HIS A 163 1.03 -23.99 -6.96
CA HIS A 163 0.36 -24.30 -8.22
C HIS A 163 1.12 -23.75 -9.44
N ARG A 164 1.62 -22.51 -9.37
CA ARG A 164 2.22 -21.82 -10.53
C ARG A 164 3.69 -22.14 -10.77
N ASP A 165 4.38 -22.66 -9.75
CA ASP A 165 5.83 -22.88 -9.75
C ASP A 165 6.15 -24.33 -9.35
N PRO A 166 6.37 -25.22 -10.34
CA PRO A 166 6.70 -26.62 -10.10
C PRO A 166 8.00 -26.82 -9.30
N GLU A 167 8.97 -25.92 -9.41
CA GLU A 167 10.21 -26.02 -8.64
C GLU A 167 9.98 -25.73 -7.16
N PHE A 168 9.18 -24.69 -6.87
CA PHE A 168 8.76 -24.39 -5.51
C PHE A 168 7.92 -25.53 -4.90
N ALA A 169 7.06 -26.17 -5.69
CA ALA A 169 6.33 -27.36 -5.24
C ALA A 169 7.28 -28.50 -4.82
N ARG A 170 8.26 -28.84 -5.68
CA ARG A 170 9.30 -29.83 -5.37
C ARG A 170 10.11 -29.45 -4.14
N ALA A 171 10.46 -28.18 -3.98
CA ALA A 171 11.20 -27.70 -2.81
C ALA A 171 10.40 -27.84 -1.51
N MET A 172 9.10 -27.56 -1.53
CA MET A 172 8.21 -27.78 -0.38
C MET A 172 8.08 -29.26 -0.01
N ASP A 173 7.90 -30.12 -1.02
CA ASP A 173 7.76 -31.56 -0.80
C ASP A 173 9.06 -32.15 -0.25
N ARG A 174 10.23 -31.71 -0.74
CA ARG A 174 11.54 -32.05 -0.16
C ARG A 174 11.69 -31.57 1.28
N ALA A 175 11.35 -30.30 1.56
CA ALA A 175 11.43 -29.76 2.93
C ALA A 175 10.55 -30.55 3.92
N ARG A 176 9.38 -31.03 3.48
CA ARG A 176 8.50 -31.91 4.26
C ARG A 176 9.06 -33.33 4.43
N ALA A 177 9.68 -33.89 3.40
CA ALA A 177 10.30 -35.22 3.47
C ALA A 177 11.52 -35.21 4.41
N GLU A 178 12.38 -34.19 4.32
CA GLU A 178 13.55 -34.00 5.20
C GLU A 178 13.15 -33.77 6.68
N ALA A 179 11.99 -33.15 6.90
CA ALA A 179 11.36 -33.04 8.22
C ALA A 179 10.87 -34.41 8.75
N GLY A 180 10.52 -35.36 7.87
CA GLY A 180 10.10 -36.72 8.22
C GLY A 180 11.27 -37.68 8.49
N HIS A 181 12.43 -37.47 7.86
CA HIS A 181 13.63 -38.31 8.01
C HIS A 181 14.48 -37.99 9.24
N ARG A 182 14.26 -36.85 9.90
CA ARG A 182 15.04 -36.44 11.10
C ARG A 182 14.69 -37.17 12.40
N THR A 183 13.99 -38.30 12.32
CA THR A 183 13.80 -39.19 13.46
C THR A 183 14.47 -40.54 13.22
N PRO A 184 15.69 -40.76 13.73
CA PRO A 184 16.12 -42.06 14.20
C PRO A 184 16.01 -42.16 15.72
N HIS A 185 15.67 -43.35 16.17
CA HIS A 185 15.39 -43.79 17.53
C HIS A 185 16.41 -43.38 18.61
N GLY A 186 15.89 -43.04 19.78
CA GLY A 186 16.57 -43.21 21.07
C GLY A 186 15.74 -44.14 21.96
N GLY A 187 15.68 -45.42 21.59
CA GLY A 187 15.33 -46.50 22.51
C GLY A 187 16.60 -47.00 23.20
N GLU A 188 16.40 -47.54 24.41
CA GLU A 188 17.35 -48.35 25.19
C GLU A 188 18.49 -47.64 25.93
N ASN A 189 18.29 -47.48 27.24
CA ASN A 189 19.31 -47.83 28.24
C ASN A 189 18.65 -48.17 29.59
N ARG A 190 18.42 -49.47 29.80
CA ARG A 190 18.64 -50.18 31.08
C ARG A 190 20.05 -50.81 30.93
N PRO A 191 20.93 -51.02 31.94
CA PRO A 191 20.69 -51.33 33.36
C PRO A 191 21.88 -50.77 34.26
N PRO A 192 22.38 -51.36 35.38
CA PRO A 192 21.95 -52.50 36.23
C PRO A 192 20.89 -52.16 37.28
#